data_AF-A0A2E6MHM7-F1
#
_entry.id   AF-A0A2E6MHM7-F1
#
_cell.length_a   1.000
_cell.length_b   1.000
_cell.length_c   1.000
_cell.angle_alpha   90.00
_cell.angle_beta   90.00
_cell.angle_gamma   90.00
#
_symmetry.space_group_name_H-M   'P 1'
#
loop_
_entity.id
_entity.type
_entity.pdbx_description
1 polymer ?
#
loop_
_entity_poly.entity_id
_entity_poly.type
_entity_poly.pdbx_seq_one_letter_code
_entity_poly.pdbx_strand_id
1 'polypeptide(L)'
;MFIFIPIPVVHFFAVPLSPFIGGFIGGSIAKAEKEKIIFFSFITTGITAIPSVFIIAYSLIQRSNQSEVAGMDPILAMILAIVLIPYTWFGNLVGALISYAARAKSN
;
A
#
# COMPACT_ATOMS: atom_id res chain seq x y z
N MET A 1 26.33 10.29 8.23
CA MET A 1 25.71 10.62 9.53
C MET A 1 24.22 10.31 9.43
N PHE A 2 23.79 9.11 9.84
CA PHE A 2 22.37 8.80 9.98
C PHE A 2 21.87 9.51 11.23
N ILE A 3 21.49 10.78 11.07
CA ILE A 3 20.76 11.50 12.11
C ILE A 3 19.43 10.76 12.26
N PHE A 4 19.26 10.14 13.42
CA PHE A 4 17.99 9.62 13.92
C PHE A 4 16.95 10.74 13.83
N ILE A 5 16.17 10.72 12.76
CA ILE A 5 14.84 11.30 12.78
C ILE A 5 14.03 10.43 13.77
N PRO A 6 13.08 10.95 14.59
CA PRO A 6 12.17 10.11 15.39
C PRO A 6 11.25 9.17 14.56
N ILE A 7 11.35 9.31 13.24
CA ILE A 7 10.44 8.82 12.20
C ILE A 7 10.68 7.37 11.71
N PRO A 8 11.90 6.75 11.75
CA PRO A 8 12.15 5.40 11.22
C PRO A 8 11.32 4.33 11.90
N VAL A 9 11.15 4.39 13.22
CA VAL A 9 10.36 3.41 13.98
C VAL A 9 8.89 3.51 13.57
N VAL A 10 8.36 4.73 13.46
CA VAL A 10 6.97 4.94 13.03
C VAL A 10 6.77 4.45 11.60
N HIS A 11 7.71 4.71 10.68
CA HIS A 11 7.60 4.22 9.29
C HIS A 11 7.72 2.69 9.21
N PHE A 12 8.53 2.08 10.07
CA PHE A 12 8.70 0.63 10.14
C PHE A 12 7.39 -0.10 10.46
N PHE A 13 6.52 0.51 11.27
CA PHE A 13 5.20 -0.04 11.57
C PHE A 13 4.10 0.53 10.67
N ALA A 14 4.12 1.82 10.39
CA ALA A 14 3.07 2.50 9.65
C ALA A 14 3.05 2.08 8.17
N VAL A 15 4.20 1.92 7.52
CA VAL A 15 4.23 1.54 6.10
C VAL A 15 3.59 0.15 5.90
N PRO A 16 3.99 -0.90 6.65
CA PRO A 16 3.34 -2.20 6.54
C PRO A 16 1.86 -2.18 6.98
N LEU A 17 1.52 -1.50 8.07
CA LEU A 17 0.16 -1.56 8.62
C LEU A 17 -0.84 -0.63 7.90
N SER A 18 -0.36 0.38 7.17
CA SER A 18 -1.21 1.42 6.57
C SER A 18 -2.31 0.87 5.65
N PRO A 19 -2.09 -0.15 4.80
CA PRO A 19 -3.18 -0.68 3.97
C PRO A 19 -4.27 -1.35 4.82
N PHE A 20 -3.91 -2.04 5.90
CA PHE A 20 -4.88 -2.66 6.80
C PHE A 20 -5.74 -1.61 7.50
N ILE A 21 -5.11 -0.56 8.01
CA ILE A 21 -5.80 0.54 8.69
C ILE A 21 -6.67 1.32 7.70
N GLY A 22 -6.13 1.63 6.51
CA GLY A 22 -6.86 2.31 5.44
C GLY A 22 -8.09 1.53 4.99
N GLY A 23 -7.95 0.22 4.78
CA GLY A 23 -9.06 -0.69 4.49
C GLY A 23 -10.11 -0.73 5.61
N PHE A 24 -9.67 -0.81 6.86
CA PHE A 24 -10.56 -0.84 8.02
C PHE A 24 -11.37 0.45 8.16
N ILE A 25 -10.73 1.61 8.03
CA ILE A 25 -11.40 2.91 8.13
C ILE A 25 -12.34 3.10 6.92
N GLY A 26 -11.86 2.85 5.70
CA GLY A 26 -12.65 2.97 4.48
C GLY A 26 -13.88 2.07 4.49
N GLY A 27 -13.71 0.80 4.88
CA GLY A 27 -14.80 -0.16 5.05
C GLY A 27 -15.81 0.25 6.14
N SER A 28 -15.34 0.92 7.20
CA SER A 28 -16.19 1.40 8.31
C SER A 28 -17.04 2.59 7.88
N ILE A 29 -16.42 3.60 7.25
CA ILE A 29 -17.10 4.82 6.81
C ILE A 29 -18.11 4.52 5.71
N ALA A 30 -17.71 3.70 4.72
CA ALA A 30 -18.58 3.35 3.61
C ALA A 30 -19.71 2.37 3.98
N LYS A 31 -19.69 1.82 5.20
CA LYS A 31 -20.56 0.70 5.65
C LYS A 31 -20.67 -0.40 4.58
N ALA A 32 -19.56 -0.69 3.92
CA ALA A 32 -19.55 -1.50 2.71
C ALA A 32 -19.99 -2.94 3.00
N GLU A 33 -20.89 -3.46 2.16
CA GLU A 33 -21.26 -4.87 2.11
C GLU A 33 -20.15 -5.69 1.43
N LYS A 34 -20.17 -7.03 1.59
CA LYS A 34 -19.11 -7.92 1.09
C LYS A 34 -18.74 -7.69 -0.38
N GLU A 35 -19.73 -7.55 -1.25
CA GLU A 35 -19.51 -7.31 -2.68
C GLU A 35 -18.84 -5.95 -2.93
N LYS A 36 -19.31 -4.90 -2.25
CA LYS A 36 -18.74 -3.55 -2.35
C LYS A 36 -17.32 -3.47 -1.79
N ILE A 37 -16.97 -4.30 -0.82
CA ILE A 37 -15.60 -4.41 -0.26
C ILE A 37 -14.62 -4.89 -1.33
N ILE A 38 -15.01 -5.86 -2.17
CA ILE A 38 -14.17 -6.36 -3.25
C ILE A 38 -13.92 -5.23 -4.27
N PHE A 39 -14.95 -4.52 -4.69
CA PHE A 39 -14.82 -3.38 -5.60
C PHE A 39 -13.94 -2.27 -5.02
N PHE A 40 -14.15 -1.91 -3.75
CA PHE A 40 -13.32 -0.93 -3.04
C PHE A 40 -11.85 -1.33 -3.01
N SER A 41 -11.56 -2.61 -2.73
CA SER A 41 -10.19 -3.13 -2.72
C SER A 41 -9.54 -3.05 -4.10
N PHE A 42 -10.25 -3.37 -5.19
CA PHE A 42 -9.73 -3.18 -6.55
C PHE A 42 -9.46 -1.72 -6.91
N ILE A 43 -10.39 -0.80 -6.56
CA ILE A 43 -10.23 0.63 -6.85
C ILE A 43 -9.00 1.18 -6.13
N THR A 44 -8.88 0.92 -4.83
CA THR A 44 -7.74 1.39 -4.02
C THR A 44 -6.41 0.83 -4.51
N THR A 45 -6.39 -0.43 -4.95
CA THR A 45 -5.22 -1.05 -5.57
C THR A 45 -4.85 -0.39 -6.89
N GLY A 46 -5.85 -0.08 -7.73
CA GLY A 46 -5.64 0.66 -8.97
C GLY A 46 -5.00 2.02 -8.73
N ILE A 47 -5.47 2.74 -7.71
CA ILE A 47 -4.88 4.03 -7.30
C ILE A 47 -3.42 3.85 -6.85
N THR A 48 -3.10 2.82 -6.07
CA THR A 48 -1.71 2.53 -5.63
C THR A 48 -0.81 2.04 -6.77
N ALA A 49 -1.39 1.39 -7.79
CA ALA A 49 -0.64 0.95 -8.96
C ALA A 49 -0.11 2.13 -9.78
N ILE A 50 -0.82 3.27 -9.81
CA ILE A 50 -0.39 4.47 -10.56
C ILE A 50 1.03 4.93 -10.16
N PRO A 51 1.31 5.32 -8.90
CA PRO A 51 2.67 5.72 -8.51
C PRO A 51 3.68 4.57 -8.66
N SER A 52 3.26 3.32 -8.45
CA SER A 52 4.13 2.15 -8.62
C SER A 52 4.59 1.98 -10.07
N VAL A 53 3.69 2.20 -11.05
CA VAL A 53 4.02 2.18 -12.48
C VAL A 53 5.00 3.29 -12.83
N PHE A 54 4.83 4.50 -12.28
CA PHE A 54 5.79 5.58 -12.48
C PHE A 54 7.18 5.23 -11.93
N ILE A 55 7.26 4.63 -10.74
CA ILE A 55 8.54 4.17 -10.17
C ILE A 55 9.18 3.11 -11.07
N ILE A 56 8.41 2.16 -11.57
CA ILE A 56 8.91 1.11 -12.46
C ILE A 56 9.45 1.72 -13.76
N ALA A 57 8.67 2.59 -14.41
CA ALA A 57 9.08 3.26 -15.65
C ALA A 57 10.35 4.10 -15.45
N TYR A 58 10.42 4.87 -14.36
CA TYR A 58 11.60 5.67 -14.03
C TYR A 58 12.82 4.79 -13.73
N SER A 59 12.63 3.67 -13.04
CA SER A 59 13.71 2.72 -12.73
C SER A 59 14.28 2.05 -13.97
N LEU A 60 13.45 1.78 -14.99
CA LEU A 60 13.93 1.26 -16.27
C LEU A 60 14.88 2.26 -16.98
N ILE A 61 14.57 3.56 -16.92
CA ILE A 61 15.41 4.62 -17.49
C ILE A 61 16.71 4.77 -16.69
N GLN A 62 16.59 4.87 -15.36
CA GLN A 62 17.72 5.08 -14.44
C GLN A 62 18.70 3.92 -14.41
N ARG A 63 18.23 2.69 -14.64
CA ARG A 63 19.08 1.50 -14.78
C ARG A 63 20.17 1.68 -15.85
N SER A 64 19.86 2.33 -16.97
CA SER A 64 20.84 2.60 -18.03
C SER A 64 21.88 3.65 -17.63
N ASN A 65 21.55 4.53 -16.70
CA ASN A 65 22.40 5.63 -16.25
C ASN A 65 23.19 5.29 -14.98
N GLN A 66 23.06 4.07 -14.46
CA GLN A 66 23.65 3.62 -13.18
C GLN A 66 23.33 4.57 -12.01
N SER A 67 22.15 5.18 -12.04
CA SER A 67 21.69 6.15 -11.07
C SER A 67 20.64 5.54 -10.13
N GLU A 68 20.64 5.96 -8.86
CA GLU A 68 19.71 5.47 -7.84
C GLU A 68 18.28 5.99 -8.04
N VAL A 69 17.29 5.20 -7.64
CA VAL A 69 15.87 5.59 -7.59
C VAL A 69 15.42 5.62 -6.14
N ALA A 70 14.96 6.79 -5.68
CA ALA A 70 14.56 6.99 -4.29
C ALA A 70 15.62 6.55 -3.25
N GLY A 71 16.91 6.71 -3.58
CA GLY A 71 18.04 6.31 -2.73
C GLY A 71 18.29 4.80 -2.69
N MET A 72 17.78 4.06 -3.67
CA MET A 72 17.91 2.59 -3.78
C MET A 72 18.38 2.18 -5.17
N ASP A 73 18.92 0.97 -5.28
CA ASP A 73 19.20 0.33 -6.56
C ASP A 73 17.92 0.25 -7.43
N PRO A 74 17.97 0.59 -8.73
CA PRO A 74 16.78 0.57 -9.59
C PRO A 74 16.08 -0.78 -9.68
N ILE A 75 16.81 -1.90 -9.60
CA ILE A 75 16.19 -3.24 -9.61
C ILE A 75 15.43 -3.46 -8.31
N LEU A 76 16.02 -3.10 -7.17
CA LEU A 76 15.34 -3.18 -5.87
C LEU A 76 14.09 -2.29 -5.85
N ALA A 77 14.16 -1.06 -6.37
CA ALA A 77 13.02 -0.15 -6.46
C ALA A 77 11.88 -0.74 -7.30
N MET A 78 12.19 -1.39 -8.43
CA MET A 78 11.18 -2.09 -9.24
C MET A 78 10.55 -3.25 -8.48
N ILE A 79 11.35 -4.11 -7.83
CA ILE A 79 10.83 -5.25 -7.07
C ILE A 79 9.87 -4.77 -5.97
N LEU A 80 10.28 -3.74 -5.21
CA LEU A 80 9.44 -3.17 -4.16
C LEU A 80 8.14 -2.59 -4.72
N ALA A 81 8.19 -1.82 -5.82
CA ALA A 81 7.01 -1.27 -6.46
C ALA A 81 6.04 -2.36 -6.95
N ILE A 82 6.56 -3.46 -7.51
CA ILE A 82 5.74 -4.60 -7.95
C ILE A 82 5.07 -5.31 -6.77
N VAL A 83 5.81 -5.54 -5.68
CA VAL A 83 5.30 -6.23 -4.48
C VAL A 83 4.29 -5.36 -3.72
N LEU A 84 4.45 -4.03 -3.74
CA LEU A 84 3.59 -3.11 -3.01
C LEU A 84 2.14 -3.15 -3.50
N ILE A 85 1.91 -3.41 -4.79
CA ILE A 85 0.58 -3.44 -5.41
C ILE A 85 -0.30 -4.57 -4.81
N PRO A 86 0.07 -5.86 -4.94
CA PRO A 86 -0.72 -6.94 -4.35
C PRO A 86 -0.73 -6.89 -2.82
N TYR A 87 0.32 -6.35 -2.19
CA TYR A 87 0.35 -6.13 -0.75
C TYR A 87 -0.72 -5.14 -0.29
N THR A 88 -0.83 -4.00 -0.99
CA THR A 88 -1.80 -2.95 -0.66
C THR A 88 -3.22 -3.44 -0.91
N TRP A 89 -3.43 -4.18 -1.99
CA TRP A 89 -4.71 -4.86 -2.27
C TRP A 89 -5.12 -5.77 -1.12
N PHE A 90 -4.23 -6.68 -0.72
CA PHE A 90 -4.47 -7.64 0.35
C PHE A 90 -4.76 -6.94 1.67
N GLY A 91 -3.93 -5.98 2.07
CA GLY A 91 -4.11 -5.27 3.33
C GLY A 91 -5.42 -4.48 3.36
N ASN A 92 -5.77 -3.76 2.29
CA ASN A 92 -7.04 -3.04 2.19
C ASN A 92 -8.24 -4.00 2.27
N LEU A 93 -8.17 -5.15 1.60
CA LEU A 93 -9.22 -6.15 1.61
C LEU A 93 -9.43 -6.72 3.03
N VAL A 94 -8.34 -7.16 3.67
CA VAL A 94 -8.38 -7.71 5.04
C VAL A 94 -8.90 -6.66 6.02
N GLY A 95 -8.39 -5.43 5.96
CA GLY A 95 -8.85 -4.34 6.81
C GLY A 95 -10.35 -4.09 6.67
N ALA A 96 -10.85 -4.00 5.43
CA ALA A 96 -12.27 -3.79 5.16
C ALA A 96 -13.15 -4.96 5.62
N LEU A 97 -12.67 -6.21 5.48
CA LEU A 97 -13.37 -7.40 5.99
C LEU A 97 -13.44 -7.44 7.51
N ILE A 98 -12.35 -7.08 8.20
CA ILE A 98 -12.34 -6.96 9.68
C ILE A 98 -13.36 -5.92 10.11
N SER A 99 -13.38 -4.77 9.44
CA SER A 99 -14.35 -3.71 9.69
C SER A 99 -15.80 -4.18 9.50
N TYR A 100 -16.07 -4.94 8.43
CA TYR A 100 -17.39 -5.53 8.18
C TYR A 100 -17.79 -6.51 9.29
N ALA A 101 -16.89 -7.42 9.67
CA ALA A 101 -17.15 -8.40 10.74
C ALA A 101 -17.38 -7.73 12.10
N ALA A 102 -16.63 -6.69 12.43
CA ALA A 102 -16.78 -5.92 13.65
C ALA A 102 -18.16 -5.25 13.75
N ARG A 103 -18.66 -4.70 12.64
CA ARG A 103 -20.02 -4.13 12.59
C ARG A 103 -21.11 -5.20 12.65
N ALA A 104 -20.92 -6.33 11.98
CA ALA A 104 -21.89 -7.42 11.98
C ALA A 104 -22.11 -8.02 13.39
N LYS A 105 -21.09 -7.94 14.26
CA LYS A 105 -21.18 -8.39 15.66
C LYS A 105 -21.86 -7.36 16.59
N SER A 106 -21.91 -6.08 16.22
CA SER A 106 -22.53 -5.04 17.06
C SER A 106 -24.02 -4.81 16.77
N ASN A 107 -24.58 -5.52 15.79
CA ASN A 107 -26.00 -5.56 15.47
C ASN A 107 -26.58 -6.88 15.93
#